data_AF-A0A1V6UNC4-F1
#
_entry.id   AF-A0A1V6UNC4-F1
#
_cell.length_a   1.000
_cell.length_b   1.000
_cell.length_c   1.000
_cell.angle_alpha   90.00
_cell.angle_beta   90.00
_cell.angle_gamma   90.00
#
_symmetry.space_group_name_H-M   'P 1'
#
loop_
_entity.id
_entity.type
_entity.pdbx_description
1 polymer ?
#
loop_
_entity_poly.entity_id
_entity_poly.type
_entity_poly.pdbx_seq_one_letter_code
_entity_poly.pdbx_strand_id
1 'polypeptide(L)'
;MFQMPRPSGGSLGRTKNILHFIQGFSIFLAWAITIGIWTKGGSAIDGRTGWYWGLCWLSIPGLVYLVAVPMWPRARRFGNVYAFACVDVLYSILWLSAWICLASYVAEGKSKGASKDDDKKSTDTKSTTRRAEEEKKEKTGCDNWAYGSATKCKLSTATTIIGVIIFVLFAITAWMSFRNVMHFRRTGTLPDAVSDPTFAAQSKAAFSSNPAHDFEDDEDNFRSGRGGGMGASSRGDQDEDYALLHQSEVDDLGNAHGRTAMQGSYDPTAPAPGGILHDYNSTGYGGAHGQHYAEPSTQYNPSDYTPSEYTAPAGFGGSSVSGSNTDLTTPNLRPTVSTAPKMASEIDLFNQYPLYMDPSTQTLSLTHSSGQTPSQTAALNTELEELNQLHRSLLTLDPPNIPPAPLPVNPKRSAQISKLRDSANAAHRKSNYDEAIKLYSYAIDMGLSRPGWEPVGVAREELSGLYANRAQAQMALQAWPEALVDAKASVDSKPVGNVKAWWRIAKCLAEMSRYEEARKFLHKSLDIEGKDSEGGKELFALLGEVDRALLRGLSA
;
A
#
# COMPACT_ATOMS: atom_id res chain seq x y z
N MET A 1 -8.53 8.38 30.94
CA MET A 1 -8.04 7.86 29.65
C MET A 1 -7.01 8.85 29.13
N PHE A 2 -5.71 8.57 29.30
CA PHE A 2 -4.64 9.51 28.95
C PHE A 2 -4.53 9.64 27.42
N GLN A 3 -4.85 10.83 26.91
CA GLN A 3 -4.68 11.20 25.52
C GLN A 3 -3.19 11.52 25.32
N MET A 4 -2.42 10.58 24.76
CA MET A 4 -1.02 10.83 24.46
C MET A 4 -0.87 11.80 23.27
N PRO A 5 0.10 12.72 23.30
CA PRO A 5 0.35 13.66 22.20
C PRO A 5 0.62 12.93 20.88
N ARG A 6 0.05 13.41 19.78
CA ARG A 6 0.43 12.98 18.43
C ARG A 6 1.86 13.50 18.17
N PRO A 7 2.86 12.64 17.90
CA PRO A 7 4.17 13.11 17.48
C PRO A 7 4.03 13.77 16.11
N SER A 8 4.64 14.94 15.98
CA SER A 8 4.79 15.69 14.73
C SER A 8 5.59 14.90 13.70
N GLY A 9 5.03 14.74 12.49
CA GLY A 9 5.79 14.91 11.24
C GLY A 9 6.79 13.85 10.77
N GLY A 10 6.65 12.57 11.14
CA GLY A 10 7.42 11.48 10.51
C GLY A 10 6.60 10.19 10.42
N SER A 11 6.71 9.42 9.34
CA SER A 11 6.04 8.12 9.26
C SER A 11 6.53 7.22 10.40
N LEU A 12 5.59 6.69 11.18
CA LEU A 12 5.88 5.94 12.41
C LEU A 12 6.78 4.73 12.10
N GLY A 13 6.58 4.12 10.93
CA GLY A 13 7.40 3.05 10.39
C GLY A 13 8.83 3.46 10.03
N ARG A 14 9.07 4.66 9.51
CA ARG A 14 10.43 5.15 9.25
C ARG A 14 11.19 5.38 10.55
N THR A 15 10.52 5.93 11.55
CA THR A 15 11.09 6.09 12.90
C THR A 15 11.46 4.73 13.50
N LYS A 16 10.56 3.75 13.39
CA LYS A 16 10.82 2.38 13.86
C LYS A 16 12.03 1.73 13.15
N ASN A 17 12.13 1.87 11.83
CA ASN A 17 13.26 1.34 11.08
C ASN A 17 14.58 1.99 11.50
N ILE A 18 14.60 3.32 11.71
CA ILE A 18 15.79 4.02 12.23
C ILE A 18 16.22 3.46 13.59
N LEU A 19 15.26 3.22 14.50
CA LEU A 19 15.56 2.62 15.80
C LEU A 19 16.18 1.22 15.65
N HIS A 20 15.72 0.40 14.71
CA HIS A 20 16.33 -0.90 14.43
C HIS A 20 17.75 -0.80 13.84
N PHE A 21 18.03 0.21 13.01
CA PHE A 21 19.40 0.46 12.55
C PHE A 21 20.32 0.83 13.72
N ILE A 22 19.85 1.68 14.64
CA ILE A 22 20.61 2.04 15.85
C ILE A 22 20.83 0.82 16.76
N GLN A 23 19.83 -0.07 16.89
CA GLN A 23 20.00 -1.36 17.58
C GLN A 23 21.09 -2.20 16.93
N GLY A 24 21.07 -2.37 15.61
CA GLY A 24 22.07 -3.14 14.87
C GLY A 24 23.49 -2.60 15.07
N PHE A 25 23.68 -1.28 15.00
CA PHE A 25 24.96 -0.64 15.27
C PHE A 25 25.42 -0.85 16.72
N SER A 26 24.51 -0.68 17.69
CA SER A 26 24.82 -0.88 19.11
C SER A 26 25.18 -2.33 19.42
N ILE A 27 24.51 -3.29 18.78
CA ILE A 27 24.80 -4.73 18.90
C ILE A 27 26.16 -5.07 18.29
N PHE A 28 26.52 -4.46 17.16
CA PHE A 28 27.86 -4.63 16.58
C PHE A 28 28.95 -4.11 17.52
N LEU A 29 28.75 -2.92 18.13
CA LEU A 29 29.68 -2.37 19.10
C LEU A 29 29.78 -3.27 20.36
N ALA A 30 28.64 -3.76 20.84
CA ALA A 30 28.56 -4.71 21.95
C ALA A 30 29.36 -5.99 21.65
N TRP A 31 29.24 -6.55 20.45
CA TRP A 31 30.00 -7.70 19.99
C TRP A 31 31.50 -7.43 19.95
N ALA A 32 31.92 -6.31 19.33
CA ALA A 32 33.33 -5.95 19.18
C ALA A 32 34.03 -5.72 20.54
N ILE A 33 33.34 -5.00 21.45
CA ILE A 33 33.89 -4.74 22.78
C ILE A 33 33.96 -6.03 23.60
N THR A 34 33.02 -6.97 23.44
CA THR A 34 33.05 -8.25 24.15
C THR A 34 34.25 -9.11 23.75
N ILE A 35 34.65 -9.09 22.47
CA ILE A 35 35.93 -9.67 22.04
C ILE A 35 37.11 -8.99 22.74
N GLY A 36 37.08 -7.64 22.83
CA GLY A 36 38.08 -6.87 23.57
C GLY A 36 38.19 -7.22 25.06
N ILE A 37 37.11 -7.71 25.69
CA ILE A 37 37.13 -8.21 27.07
C ILE A 37 37.90 -9.53 27.15
N TRP A 38 37.71 -10.43 26.17
CA TRP A 38 38.36 -11.74 26.14
C TRP A 38 39.84 -11.67 25.74
N THR A 39 40.24 -10.68 24.94
CA THR A 39 41.65 -10.51 24.53
C THR A 39 42.54 -9.90 25.62
N LYS A 40 41.97 -9.27 26.66
CA LYS A 40 42.74 -8.59 27.74
C LYS A 40 43.31 -9.51 28.83
N GLY A 41 43.30 -10.82 28.63
CA GLY A 41 43.89 -11.81 29.55
C GLY A 41 43.13 -11.98 30.87
N GLY A 42 43.41 -13.09 31.56
CA GLY A 42 42.83 -13.46 32.86
C GLY A 42 41.51 -14.25 32.75
N SER A 43 41.50 -15.43 33.42
CA SER A 43 40.42 -16.43 33.56
C SER A 43 39.64 -16.85 32.29
N ALA A 44 39.17 -18.09 32.26
CA ALA A 44 38.33 -18.62 31.18
C ALA A 44 37.08 -17.73 30.93
N ILE A 45 36.53 -17.82 29.71
CA ILE A 45 35.32 -17.08 29.30
C ILE A 45 34.17 -17.42 30.25
N ASP A 46 33.66 -16.43 30.98
CA ASP A 46 32.51 -16.59 31.87
C ASP A 46 31.23 -16.74 31.03
N GLY A 47 30.39 -17.71 31.37
CA GLY A 47 29.15 -18.01 30.64
C GLY A 47 28.21 -16.81 30.51
N ARG A 48 28.27 -15.83 31.42
CA ARG A 48 27.49 -14.57 31.33
C ARG A 48 27.99 -13.67 30.21
N THR A 49 29.31 -13.55 30.06
CA THR A 49 29.91 -12.83 28.92
C THR A 49 29.70 -13.61 27.61
N GLY A 50 29.69 -14.94 27.68
CA GLY A 50 29.36 -15.84 26.56
C GLY A 50 27.91 -15.70 26.09
N TRP A 51 26.94 -15.64 27.01
CA TRP A 51 25.53 -15.41 26.69
C TRP A 51 25.34 -14.07 25.97
N TYR A 52 25.93 -13.00 26.50
CA TYR A 52 25.88 -11.67 25.90
C TYR A 52 26.44 -11.67 24.47
N TRP A 53 27.59 -12.33 24.25
CA TRP A 53 28.20 -12.46 22.93
C TRP A 53 27.37 -13.31 21.97
N GLY A 54 26.84 -14.45 22.43
CA GLY A 54 25.99 -15.33 21.64
C GLY A 54 24.68 -14.64 21.23
N LEU A 55 24.11 -13.82 22.12
CA LEU A 55 22.91 -13.05 21.81
C LEU A 55 23.15 -12.01 20.70
N CYS A 56 24.36 -11.48 20.55
CA CYS A 56 24.69 -10.58 19.44
C CYS A 56 24.46 -11.27 18.09
N TRP A 57 24.91 -12.53 17.95
CA TRP A 57 24.67 -13.33 16.74
C TRP A 57 23.20 -13.72 16.58
N LEU A 58 22.56 -14.14 17.68
CA LEU A 58 21.15 -14.50 17.66
C LEU A 58 20.26 -13.29 17.29
N SER A 59 20.71 -12.06 17.50
CA SER A 59 19.98 -10.84 17.14
C SER A 59 19.99 -10.51 15.65
N ILE A 60 20.92 -11.07 14.86
CA ILE A 60 21.05 -10.77 13.43
C ILE A 60 19.79 -11.21 12.64
N PRO A 61 19.32 -12.48 12.72
CA PRO A 61 18.11 -12.89 11.99
C PRO A 61 16.86 -12.08 12.40
N GLY A 62 16.74 -11.74 13.68
CA GLY A 62 15.64 -10.93 14.21
C GLY A 62 15.61 -9.53 13.63
N LEU A 63 16.75 -8.83 13.64
CA LEU A 63 16.87 -7.50 13.06
C LEU A 63 16.69 -7.49 11.55
N VAL A 64 17.20 -8.52 10.85
CA VAL A 64 16.94 -8.70 9.43
C VAL A 64 15.44 -8.81 9.20
N TYR A 65 14.71 -9.64 9.94
CA TYR A 65 13.25 -9.72 9.80
C TYR A 65 12.56 -8.37 10.05
N LEU A 66 12.91 -7.69 11.15
CA LEU A 66 12.30 -6.41 11.56
C LEU A 66 12.54 -5.27 10.57
N VAL A 67 13.68 -5.24 9.87
CA VAL A 67 14.06 -4.15 8.95
C VAL A 67 13.79 -4.51 7.49
N ALA A 68 14.21 -5.71 7.07
CA ALA A 68 14.16 -6.14 5.66
C ALA A 68 12.72 -6.31 5.16
N VAL A 69 11.85 -6.89 5.97
CA VAL A 69 10.48 -7.24 5.56
C VAL A 69 9.63 -5.99 5.29
N PRO A 70 9.64 -4.95 6.14
CA PRO A 70 8.94 -3.69 5.84
C PRO A 70 9.59 -2.89 4.71
N MET A 71 10.92 -2.94 4.56
CA MET A 71 11.64 -2.13 3.57
C MET A 71 11.57 -2.70 2.15
N TRP A 72 11.60 -4.03 1.98
CA TRP A 72 11.64 -4.63 0.64
C TRP A 72 10.25 -5.06 0.14
N PRO A 73 9.80 -4.52 -1.03
CA PRO A 73 8.51 -4.88 -1.62
C PRO A 73 8.25 -6.38 -1.80
N ARG A 74 9.31 -7.15 -2.12
CA ARG A 74 9.20 -8.60 -2.33
C ARG A 74 9.07 -9.39 -1.03
N ALA A 75 9.59 -8.86 0.07
CA ALA A 75 9.58 -9.50 1.37
C ALA A 75 8.29 -9.20 2.16
N ARG A 76 7.55 -8.14 1.81
CA ARG A 76 6.30 -7.73 2.48
C ARG A 76 5.24 -8.84 2.60
N ARG A 77 5.23 -9.83 1.71
CA ARG A 77 4.35 -11.01 1.81
C ARG A 77 4.58 -11.85 3.07
N PHE A 78 5.75 -11.72 3.70
CA PHE A 78 6.11 -12.37 4.96
C PHE A 78 5.85 -11.48 6.19
N GLY A 79 5.31 -10.27 5.98
CA GLY A 79 5.00 -9.32 7.04
C GLY A 79 3.75 -9.74 7.79
N ASN A 80 3.92 -10.19 9.03
CA ASN A 80 2.82 -10.45 9.95
C ASN A 80 2.94 -9.50 11.15
N VAL A 81 1.87 -8.74 11.42
CA VAL A 81 1.84 -7.73 12.50
C VAL A 81 2.14 -8.34 13.87
N TYR A 82 1.62 -9.54 14.12
CA TYR A 82 1.89 -10.28 15.35
C TYR A 82 3.33 -10.79 15.40
N ALA A 83 3.89 -11.23 14.27
CA ALA A 83 5.28 -11.67 14.22
C ALA A 83 6.25 -10.51 14.53
N PHE A 84 6.03 -9.32 13.99
CA PHE A 84 6.84 -8.14 14.35
C PHE A 84 6.78 -7.83 15.85
N ALA A 85 5.60 -7.86 16.46
CA ALA A 85 5.44 -7.66 17.89
C ALA A 85 6.12 -8.75 18.73
N CYS A 86 5.94 -10.02 18.34
CA CYS A 86 6.57 -11.15 19.03
C CYS A 86 8.09 -11.06 18.98
N VAL A 87 8.68 -10.73 17.83
CA VAL A 87 10.13 -10.59 17.67
C VAL A 87 10.66 -9.44 18.55
N ASP A 88 10.04 -8.26 18.50
CA ASP A 88 10.44 -7.12 19.34
C ASP A 88 10.37 -7.43 20.85
N VAL A 89 9.29 -8.08 21.29
CA VAL A 89 9.10 -8.47 22.70
C VAL A 89 10.11 -9.54 23.11
N LEU A 90 10.35 -10.54 22.25
CA LEU A 90 11.32 -11.60 22.50
C LEU A 90 12.72 -11.00 22.72
N TYR A 91 13.18 -10.13 21.81
CA TYR A 91 14.49 -9.50 21.95
C TYR A 91 14.56 -8.52 23.11
N SER A 92 13.44 -7.88 23.49
CA SER A 92 13.39 -7.10 24.74
C SER A 92 13.71 -7.97 25.96
N ILE A 93 13.12 -9.16 26.05
CA ILE A 93 13.37 -10.10 27.16
C ILE A 93 14.80 -10.66 27.12
N LEU A 94 15.28 -11.03 25.93
CA LEU A 94 16.63 -11.56 25.78
C LEU A 94 17.70 -10.50 26.10
N TRP A 95 17.53 -9.26 25.65
CA TRP A 95 18.48 -8.19 25.96
C TRP A 95 18.40 -7.72 27.42
N LEU A 96 17.21 -7.81 28.05
CA LEU A 96 17.06 -7.66 29.49
C LEU A 96 17.92 -8.68 30.25
N SER A 97 17.84 -9.95 29.88
CA SER A 97 18.64 -11.00 30.54
C SER A 97 20.14 -10.83 30.27
N ALA A 98 20.53 -10.43 29.05
CA ALA A 98 21.92 -10.26 28.69
C ALA A 98 22.63 -9.15 29.48
N TRP A 99 22.03 -7.96 29.60
CA TRP A 99 22.67 -6.90 30.38
C TRP A 99 22.68 -7.22 31.88
N ILE A 100 21.65 -7.91 32.41
CA ILE A 100 21.63 -8.38 33.81
C ILE A 100 22.77 -9.39 34.05
N CYS A 101 22.96 -10.35 33.14
CA CYS A 101 24.07 -11.29 33.20
C CYS A 101 25.41 -10.55 33.26
N LEU A 102 25.62 -9.55 32.40
CA LEU A 102 26.87 -8.80 32.37
C LEU A 102 27.05 -7.88 33.59
N ALA A 103 25.97 -7.26 34.08
CA ALA A 103 25.96 -6.48 35.32
C ALA A 103 26.34 -7.36 36.52
N SER A 104 25.78 -8.57 36.61
CA SER A 104 26.12 -9.53 37.66
C SER A 104 27.59 -9.96 37.59
N TYR A 105 28.15 -10.12 36.39
CA TYR A 105 29.58 -10.42 36.19
C TYR A 105 30.48 -9.30 36.69
N VAL A 106 30.13 -8.04 36.38
CA VAL A 106 30.86 -6.87 36.86
C VAL A 106 30.75 -6.74 38.37
N ALA A 107 29.55 -6.90 38.93
CA ALA A 107 29.29 -6.76 40.36
C ALA A 107 30.00 -7.84 41.18
N GLU A 108 29.91 -9.11 40.77
CA GLU A 108 30.58 -10.22 41.44
C GLU A 108 32.10 -10.10 41.37
N GLY A 109 32.64 -9.64 40.23
CA GLY A 109 34.07 -9.44 40.11
C GLY A 109 34.59 -8.32 41.02
N LYS A 110 33.80 -7.27 41.26
CA LYS A 110 34.14 -6.20 42.22
C LYS A 110 34.04 -6.68 43.66
N SER A 111 33.01 -7.46 44.01
CA SER A 111 32.84 -7.97 45.37
C SER A 111 33.92 -8.99 45.76
N LYS A 112 34.23 -9.94 44.88
CA LYS A 112 35.27 -10.97 45.11
C LYS A 112 36.68 -10.40 45.22
N GLY A 113 36.96 -9.28 44.55
CA GLY A 113 38.27 -8.65 44.63
C GLY A 113 38.41 -7.72 45.85
N ALA A 114 37.31 -7.11 46.31
CA ALA A 114 37.27 -6.43 47.61
C ALA A 114 37.54 -7.42 48.77
N SER A 115 36.87 -8.57 48.79
CA SER A 115 37.04 -9.57 49.86
C SER A 115 38.47 -10.15 49.94
N LYS A 116 39.19 -10.26 48.82
CA LYS A 116 40.58 -10.76 48.80
C LYS A 116 41.61 -9.75 49.30
N ASP A 117 41.32 -8.46 49.17
CA ASP A 117 42.20 -7.40 49.67
C ASP A 117 42.03 -7.20 51.19
N ASP A 118 40.84 -7.43 51.72
CA ASP A 118 40.58 -7.42 53.18
C ASP A 118 41.30 -8.58 53.89
N ASP A 119 41.34 -9.78 53.30
CA ASP A 119 42.10 -10.92 53.84
C ASP A 119 43.62 -10.66 53.88
N LYS A 120 44.17 -10.00 52.86
CA LYS A 120 45.61 -9.61 52.83
C LYS A 120 45.95 -8.49 53.81
N LYS A 121 44.98 -7.66 54.19
CA LYS A 121 45.18 -6.61 55.21
C LYS A 121 45.28 -7.20 56.62
N SER A 122 44.85 -8.46 56.82
CA SER A 122 44.87 -9.14 58.13
C SER A 122 46.20 -9.85 58.46
N THR A 123 47.15 -9.96 57.53
CA THR A 123 48.40 -10.75 57.72
C THR A 123 49.68 -9.93 57.93
N ASP A 124 49.66 -8.60 57.81
CA ASP A 124 50.84 -7.76 58.06
C ASP A 124 50.71 -6.97 59.37
N THR A 125 50.85 -7.67 60.50
CA THR A 125 51.25 -7.05 61.77
C THR A 125 52.65 -7.52 62.16
N LYS A 126 53.69 -6.89 61.60
CA LYS A 126 54.99 -6.53 62.22
C LYS A 126 56.07 -6.37 61.14
N SER A 127 56.46 -5.15 60.84
CA SER A 127 57.76 -4.63 61.29
C SER A 127 57.92 -3.16 60.91
N THR A 128 58.64 -2.47 61.78
CA THR A 128 58.98 -1.05 61.80
C THR A 128 59.86 -0.63 60.63
N THR A 129 59.58 0.51 59.99
CA THR A 129 60.42 1.73 59.99
C THR A 129 59.90 2.76 58.98
N ARG A 130 60.21 4.03 59.26
CA ARG A 130 59.67 5.25 58.67
C ARG A 130 60.03 5.43 57.18
N ARG A 131 59.16 6.21 56.51
CA ARG A 131 59.42 7.17 55.40
C ARG A 131 59.03 6.71 53.99
N ALA A 132 57.74 6.88 53.68
CA ALA A 132 57.21 7.48 52.45
C ALA A 132 55.69 7.61 52.63
N GLU A 133 55.18 8.84 52.73
CA GLU A 133 53.76 9.11 52.49
C GLU A 133 53.52 8.96 50.99
N GLU A 134 53.36 7.72 50.53
CA GLU A 134 52.52 7.47 49.37
C GLU A 134 51.12 7.20 49.89
N GLU A 135 50.17 8.06 49.52
CA GLU A 135 48.75 7.83 49.70
C GLU A 135 48.41 6.40 49.25
N LYS A 136 48.24 5.47 50.19
CA LYS A 136 47.59 4.18 49.92
C LYS A 136 46.13 4.47 49.61
N LYS A 137 45.83 4.88 48.37
CA LYS A 137 44.48 4.92 47.84
C LYS A 137 43.88 3.54 48.03
N GLU A 138 42.85 3.45 48.85
CA GLU A 138 41.96 2.29 48.87
C GLU A 138 41.49 2.07 47.43
N LYS A 139 41.99 1.00 46.82
CA LYS A 139 41.60 0.62 45.47
C LYS A 139 40.14 0.19 45.55
N THR A 140 39.23 1.04 45.09
CA THR A 140 37.79 0.76 45.14
C THR A 140 37.26 0.53 43.73
N GLY A 141 36.25 -0.34 43.61
CA GLY A 141 35.62 -0.62 42.31
C GLY A 141 36.50 -1.45 41.36
N CYS A 142 36.81 -0.90 40.18
CA CYS A 142 37.51 -1.68 39.14
C CYS A 142 38.99 -1.93 39.42
N ASP A 143 39.59 -1.21 40.36
CA ASP A 143 41.01 -1.41 40.72
C ASP A 143 41.22 -2.70 41.52
N ASN A 144 40.15 -3.22 42.14
CA ASN A 144 40.08 -4.45 42.91
C ASN A 144 39.19 -5.50 42.23
N TRP A 145 39.35 -5.70 40.92
CA TRP A 145 38.51 -6.62 40.17
C TRP A 145 39.09 -8.04 40.09
N ALA A 146 38.31 -9.06 40.46
CA ALA A 146 38.79 -10.43 40.62
C ALA A 146 39.08 -11.17 39.30
N TYR A 147 38.57 -10.71 38.15
CA TYR A 147 38.60 -11.43 36.87
C TYR A 147 39.58 -10.86 35.83
N GLY A 148 40.51 -10.00 36.25
CA GLY A 148 41.56 -9.45 35.39
C GLY A 148 41.90 -8.00 35.73
N SER A 149 42.43 -7.27 34.74
CA SER A 149 42.86 -5.87 34.91
C SER A 149 41.69 -4.89 35.13
N ALA A 150 41.98 -3.75 35.76
CA ALA A 150 41.03 -2.66 35.91
C ALA A 150 40.44 -2.17 34.58
N THR A 151 41.24 -2.24 33.51
CA THR A 151 40.79 -1.89 32.16
C THR A 151 39.75 -2.87 31.63
N LYS A 152 39.86 -4.16 31.94
CA LYS A 152 38.86 -5.18 31.57
C LYS A 152 37.56 -4.97 32.34
N CYS A 153 37.63 -4.62 33.63
CA CYS A 153 36.46 -4.21 34.43
C CYS A 153 35.74 -2.97 33.87
N LYS A 154 36.50 -1.92 33.51
CA LYS A 154 35.96 -0.70 32.88
C LYS A 154 35.28 -1.02 31.55
N LEU A 155 35.90 -1.90 30.75
CA LEU A 155 35.35 -2.36 29.48
C LEU A 155 34.05 -3.16 29.68
N SER A 156 34.02 -4.10 30.61
CA SER A 156 32.81 -4.86 30.96
C SER A 156 31.69 -3.98 31.52
N THR A 157 32.04 -2.92 32.27
CA THR A 157 31.08 -1.92 32.76
C THR A 157 30.49 -1.13 31.59
N ALA A 158 31.32 -0.68 30.64
CA ALA A 158 30.86 0.01 29.44
C ALA A 158 29.95 -0.87 28.57
N THR A 159 30.31 -2.15 28.37
CA THR A 159 29.46 -3.10 27.65
C THR A 159 28.12 -3.34 28.35
N THR A 160 28.07 -3.30 29.68
CA THR A 160 26.81 -3.41 30.44
C THR A 160 25.88 -2.24 30.12
N ILE A 161 26.42 -1.00 30.04
CA ILE A 161 25.64 0.20 29.68
C ILE A 161 25.10 0.08 28.25
N ILE A 162 25.92 -0.40 27.30
CA ILE A 162 25.46 -0.65 25.93
C ILE A 162 24.32 -1.68 25.92
N GLY A 163 24.41 -2.74 26.72
CA GLY A 163 23.33 -3.71 26.88
C GLY A 163 22.01 -3.10 27.36
N VAL A 164 22.07 -2.16 28.31
CA VAL A 164 20.88 -1.40 28.77
C VAL A 164 20.30 -0.55 27.64
N ILE A 165 21.15 0.13 26.86
CA ILE A 165 20.71 0.93 25.71
C ILE A 165 19.98 0.03 24.68
N ILE A 166 20.54 -1.13 24.35
CA ILE A 166 19.93 -2.07 23.40
C ILE A 166 18.58 -2.56 23.94
N PHE A 167 18.50 -2.93 25.23
CA PHE A 167 17.26 -3.32 25.87
C PHE A 167 16.19 -2.22 25.79
N VAL A 168 16.53 -0.97 26.14
CA VAL A 168 15.60 0.16 26.09
C VAL A 168 15.11 0.40 24.66
N LEU A 169 16.01 0.32 23.66
CA LEU A 169 15.61 0.44 22.26
C LEU A 169 14.61 -0.66 21.87
N PHE A 170 14.85 -1.92 22.25
CA PHE A 170 13.90 -3.01 21.98
C PHE A 170 12.57 -2.85 22.71
N ALA A 171 12.58 -2.35 23.95
CA ALA A 171 11.35 -2.06 24.70
C ALA A 171 10.51 -0.96 24.01
N ILE A 172 11.17 0.07 23.46
CA ILE A 172 10.52 1.13 22.68
C ILE A 172 9.94 0.55 21.38
N THR A 173 10.70 -0.25 20.62
CA THR A 173 10.19 -0.85 19.38
C THR A 173 9.08 -1.88 19.63
N ALA A 174 9.12 -2.61 20.75
CA ALA A 174 8.05 -3.49 21.21
C ALA A 174 6.77 -2.72 21.51
N TRP A 175 6.85 -1.57 22.18
CA TRP A 175 5.70 -0.70 22.41
C TRP A 175 5.11 -0.20 21.09
N MET A 176 5.95 0.23 20.14
CA MET A 176 5.50 0.64 18.80
C MET A 176 4.80 -0.52 18.06
N SER A 177 5.35 -1.74 18.14
CA SER A 177 4.74 -2.94 17.55
C SER A 177 3.41 -3.31 18.20
N PHE A 178 3.31 -3.20 19.52
CA PHE A 178 2.06 -3.46 20.24
C PHE A 178 0.98 -2.44 19.86
N ARG A 179 1.36 -1.17 19.66
CA ARG A 179 0.48 -0.14 19.11
C ARG A 179 -0.01 -0.51 17.70
N ASN A 180 0.87 -1.04 16.84
CA ASN A 180 0.50 -1.50 15.51
C ASN A 180 -0.46 -2.70 15.55
N VAL A 181 -0.24 -3.66 16.46
CA VAL A 181 -1.17 -4.78 16.69
C VAL A 181 -2.53 -4.28 17.17
N MET A 182 -2.58 -3.35 18.13
CA MET A 182 -3.84 -2.77 18.60
C MET A 182 -4.59 -2.01 17.49
N HIS A 183 -3.86 -1.30 16.63
CA HIS A 183 -4.43 -0.63 15.46
C HIS A 183 -5.00 -1.64 14.45
N PHE A 184 -4.23 -2.68 14.14
CA PHE A 184 -4.64 -3.75 13.23
C PHE A 184 -5.88 -4.49 13.75
N ARG A 185 -5.94 -4.79 15.05
CA ARG A 185 -7.13 -5.41 15.68
C ARG A 185 -8.38 -4.54 15.63
N ARG A 186 -8.25 -3.21 15.60
CA ARG A 186 -9.38 -2.27 15.55
C ARG A 186 -9.86 -1.97 14.13
N THR A 187 -8.95 -2.00 13.15
CA THR A 187 -9.22 -1.47 11.79
C THR A 187 -9.07 -2.50 10.68
N GLY A 188 -8.45 -3.66 10.95
CA GLY A 188 -8.07 -4.62 9.91
C GLY A 188 -6.95 -4.14 8.97
N THR A 189 -6.43 -2.92 9.18
CA THR A 189 -5.41 -2.31 8.32
C THR A 189 -4.07 -2.21 9.04
N LEU A 190 -2.98 -2.56 8.35
CA LEU A 190 -1.62 -2.42 8.87
C LEU A 190 -1.15 -0.96 8.70
N PRO A 191 -0.89 -0.22 9.80
CA PRO A 191 -0.32 1.11 9.69
C PRO A 191 1.08 1.05 9.05
N ASP A 192 1.39 2.05 8.21
CA ASP A 192 2.63 2.17 7.44
C ASP A 192 2.88 1.15 6.32
N ALA A 193 1.85 0.46 5.82
CA ALA A 193 1.93 -0.29 4.56
C ALA A 193 2.03 0.61 3.31
N VAL A 194 1.95 1.93 3.48
CA VAL A 194 2.09 2.94 2.41
C VAL A 194 3.56 3.32 2.30
N SER A 195 4.17 2.89 1.19
CA SER A 195 5.58 3.07 0.86
C SER A 195 6.04 4.53 0.84
N ASP A 196 7.25 4.79 1.36
CA ASP A 196 8.09 5.89 0.90
C ASP A 196 8.69 5.46 -0.48
N PRO A 197 8.32 6.11 -1.59
CA PRO A 197 8.75 5.73 -2.94
C PRO A 197 10.28 5.88 -3.16
N THR A 198 10.98 6.58 -2.27
CA THR A 198 12.38 6.97 -2.44
C THR A 198 13.36 5.80 -2.24
N PHE A 199 13.08 4.90 -1.29
CA PHE A 199 13.95 3.73 -1.01
C PHE A 199 13.81 2.60 -2.05
N ALA A 200 12.65 2.52 -2.70
CA ALA A 200 12.38 1.57 -3.78
C ALA A 200 13.11 1.93 -5.08
N ALA A 201 13.45 3.21 -5.28
CA ALA A 201 14.21 3.68 -6.44
C ALA A 201 15.69 3.28 -6.34
N GLN A 202 16.32 3.45 -5.17
CA GLN A 202 17.75 3.16 -4.99
C GLN A 202 18.08 1.66 -5.02
N SER A 203 17.23 0.81 -4.46
CA SER A 203 17.44 -0.65 -4.47
C SER A 203 17.17 -1.32 -5.83
N LYS A 204 16.44 -0.66 -6.74
CA LYS A 204 16.28 -1.10 -8.13
C LYS A 204 17.52 -0.85 -8.99
N ALA A 205 18.29 0.21 -8.70
CA ALA A 205 19.50 0.56 -9.45
C ALA A 205 20.69 -0.35 -9.10
N ALA A 206 20.80 -0.81 -7.86
CA ALA A 206 21.98 -1.58 -7.38
C ALA A 206 22.09 -3.04 -7.89
N PHE A 207 21.03 -3.61 -8.45
CA PHE A 207 21.01 -5.00 -8.97
C PHE A 207 20.45 -5.11 -10.40
N SER A 208 20.35 -4.00 -11.12
CA SER A 208 20.01 -4.02 -12.55
C SER A 208 21.28 -4.29 -13.35
N SER A 209 21.27 -5.31 -14.19
CA SER A 209 22.36 -5.63 -15.14
C SER A 209 22.40 -4.68 -16.35
N ASN A 210 21.72 -3.53 -16.28
CA ASN A 210 21.81 -2.49 -17.30
C ASN A 210 23.02 -1.59 -16.97
N PRO A 211 23.91 -1.27 -17.94
CA PRO A 211 24.99 -0.32 -17.70
C PRO A 211 24.40 0.99 -17.20
N ALA A 212 24.98 1.51 -16.12
CA ALA A 212 24.70 2.85 -15.64
C ALA A 212 25.17 3.86 -16.71
N HIS A 213 24.22 4.47 -17.42
CA HIS A 213 24.45 5.78 -18.01
C HIS A 213 24.23 6.80 -16.90
N ASP A 214 25.31 7.07 -16.20
CA ASP A 214 25.46 8.23 -15.33
C ASP A 214 26.12 9.33 -16.17
N PHE A 215 25.69 10.58 -15.96
CA PHE A 215 26.18 11.83 -16.56
C PHE A 215 25.76 12.15 -18.00
N GLU A 216 24.57 12.73 -18.17
CA GLU A 216 24.24 13.83 -19.10
C GLU A 216 22.74 14.12 -18.95
N ASP A 217 22.35 15.04 -18.05
CA ASP A 217 21.05 15.74 -18.06
C ASP A 217 20.92 16.78 -16.91
N ASP A 218 22.04 17.32 -16.42
CA ASP A 218 22.06 18.55 -15.62
C ASP A 218 22.81 19.60 -16.44
N GLU A 219 22.10 20.31 -17.33
CA GLU A 219 22.38 21.67 -17.83
C GLU A 219 21.38 21.94 -18.97
N ASP A 220 20.19 22.48 -18.65
CA ASP A 220 19.38 23.33 -19.55
C ASP A 220 18.00 23.66 -18.92
N ASN A 221 17.99 24.41 -17.81
CA ASN A 221 16.84 25.29 -17.48
C ASN A 221 17.09 26.29 -16.35
N PHE A 222 18.25 26.95 -16.33
CA PHE A 222 18.48 28.08 -15.42
C PHE A 222 19.06 29.28 -16.16
N ARG A 223 18.24 29.94 -17.00
CA ARG A 223 18.28 31.41 -17.22
C ARG A 223 17.23 31.85 -18.24
N SER A 224 16.09 32.37 -17.77
CA SER A 224 15.46 33.52 -18.42
C SER A 224 14.68 34.34 -17.38
N GLY A 225 15.01 35.63 -17.27
CA GLY A 225 14.18 36.57 -16.51
C GLY A 225 14.85 37.76 -15.83
N ARG A 226 15.70 38.55 -16.51
CA ARG A 226 15.73 40.02 -16.27
C ARG A 226 16.51 40.82 -17.33
N GLY A 227 15.75 41.51 -18.19
CA GLY A 227 15.93 42.93 -18.47
C GLY A 227 16.97 43.39 -19.49
N GLY A 228 16.48 43.84 -20.66
CA GLY A 228 16.88 45.13 -21.23
C GLY A 228 17.61 45.13 -22.58
N GLY A 229 16.99 45.76 -23.59
CA GLY A 229 17.69 46.55 -24.61
C GLY A 229 17.70 46.01 -26.05
N MET A 230 16.95 46.71 -26.94
CA MET A 230 17.24 47.08 -28.35
C MET A 230 18.03 46.10 -29.25
N GLY A 231 17.67 45.79 -30.51
CA GLY A 231 16.66 46.28 -31.45
C GLY A 231 16.95 45.73 -32.86
N ALA A 232 15.98 45.96 -33.76
CA ALA A 232 16.10 46.07 -35.24
C ALA A 232 16.41 44.84 -36.14
N SER A 233 15.33 44.37 -36.80
CA SER A 233 15.10 44.33 -38.26
C SER A 233 15.91 43.43 -39.23
N SER A 234 15.13 42.60 -39.96
CA SER A 234 15.03 42.53 -41.44
C SER A 234 15.64 41.33 -42.20
N ARG A 235 14.74 40.71 -42.99
CA ARG A 235 14.87 40.12 -44.35
C ARG A 235 15.87 38.98 -44.62
N GLY A 236 15.36 37.96 -45.33
CA GLY A 236 16.14 36.84 -45.85
C GLY A 236 16.69 37.06 -47.26
N ASP A 237 17.47 36.09 -47.73
CA ASP A 237 17.43 35.49 -49.06
C ASP A 237 18.37 34.25 -49.13
N GLN A 238 17.97 33.30 -49.98
CA GLN A 238 18.75 32.44 -50.89
C GLN A 238 19.85 31.44 -50.44
N ASP A 239 19.50 30.15 -50.63
CA ASP A 239 20.03 29.18 -51.61
C ASP A 239 21.44 28.53 -51.53
N GLU A 240 21.39 27.19 -51.65
CA GLU A 240 22.18 26.29 -52.53
C GLU A 240 23.10 25.17 -51.97
N ASP A 241 22.79 23.97 -52.47
CA ASP A 241 23.63 22.82 -52.86
C ASP A 241 24.27 21.86 -51.83
N TYR A 242 23.76 20.62 -51.82
CA TYR A 242 24.47 19.46 -52.39
C TYR A 242 23.55 18.21 -52.49
N ALA A 243 23.44 17.63 -53.68
CA ALA A 243 22.68 16.41 -53.96
C ALA A 243 23.52 15.37 -54.74
N LEU A 244 23.40 14.12 -54.29
CA LEU A 244 23.42 12.83 -55.01
C LEU A 244 24.71 12.30 -55.66
N LEU A 245 24.99 11.01 -55.37
CA LEU A 245 25.14 9.98 -56.41
C LEU A 245 24.72 8.59 -55.89
N HIS A 246 23.78 7.97 -56.62
CA HIS A 246 23.47 6.54 -56.63
C HIS A 246 24.45 5.80 -57.56
N GLN A 247 24.83 4.57 -57.24
CA GLN A 247 25.01 3.53 -58.27
C GLN A 247 24.85 2.12 -57.70
N SER A 248 24.36 1.24 -58.56
CA SER A 248 23.56 0.04 -58.36
C SER A 248 24.24 -1.22 -58.92
N GLU A 249 24.00 -2.39 -58.29
CA GLU A 249 23.82 -3.74 -58.91
C GLU A 249 25.07 -4.39 -59.56
N VAL A 250 25.35 -5.72 -59.61
CA VAL A 250 24.56 -6.97 -59.76
C VAL A 250 25.42 -8.24 -59.41
N ASP A 251 24.74 -9.40 -59.35
CA ASP A 251 25.04 -10.79 -58.87
C ASP A 251 26.25 -11.62 -59.42
N ASP A 252 26.78 -12.58 -58.64
CA ASP A 252 26.40 -14.04 -58.63
C ASP A 252 27.43 -15.00 -57.93
N LEU A 253 26.89 -16.12 -57.39
CA LEU A 253 27.48 -17.42 -56.99
C LEU A 253 28.12 -17.67 -55.59
N GLY A 254 27.42 -18.46 -54.75
CA GLY A 254 28.06 -19.33 -53.74
C GLY A 254 27.25 -19.69 -52.48
N ASN A 255 26.27 -20.59 -52.60
CA ASN A 255 25.38 -21.14 -51.57
C ASN A 255 26.07 -21.81 -50.35
N ALA A 256 25.53 -21.65 -49.12
CA ALA A 256 25.06 -22.77 -48.25
C ALA A 256 24.66 -22.34 -46.80
N HIS A 257 23.40 -22.66 -46.46
CA HIS A 257 22.83 -23.00 -45.14
C HIS A 257 22.22 -21.89 -44.28
N GLY A 258 20.87 -21.91 -44.18
CA GLY A 258 20.15 -21.35 -43.04
C GLY A 258 18.75 -20.78 -43.30
N ARG A 259 17.85 -21.58 -43.91
CA ARG A 259 16.39 -21.45 -44.04
C ARG A 259 15.67 -20.20 -43.44
N THR A 260 15.00 -19.51 -44.35
CA THR A 260 14.05 -18.39 -44.23
C THR A 260 12.66 -18.76 -43.66
N ALA A 261 12.01 -17.74 -43.05
CA ALA A 261 10.56 -17.40 -43.08
C ALA A 261 9.56 -18.38 -42.44
N MET A 262 8.40 -17.98 -41.91
CA MET A 262 7.52 -16.88 -42.31
C MET A 262 6.46 -16.59 -41.22
N GLN A 263 5.89 -15.38 -41.27
CA GLN A 263 4.65 -14.97 -40.61
C GLN A 263 3.48 -15.94 -40.91
N GLY A 264 2.55 -16.08 -39.95
CA GLY A 264 1.32 -16.86 -40.11
C GLY A 264 0.23 -16.47 -39.10
N SER A 265 -0.74 -15.72 -39.63
CA SER A 265 -2.15 -15.54 -39.31
C SER A 265 -2.84 -16.47 -38.28
N TYR A 266 -3.66 -15.88 -37.43
CA TYR A 266 -4.55 -16.51 -36.45
C TYR A 266 -5.84 -17.04 -37.11
N ASP A 267 -6.19 -18.31 -36.85
CA ASP A 267 -7.46 -18.95 -37.23
C ASP A 267 -8.20 -19.45 -35.97
N PRO A 268 -9.39 -18.93 -35.64
CA PRO A 268 -10.13 -19.24 -34.42
C PRO A 268 -11.03 -20.49 -34.50
N THR A 269 -10.86 -21.41 -35.46
CA THR A 269 -11.80 -22.54 -35.64
C THR A 269 -11.20 -23.97 -35.65
N ALA A 270 -9.93 -24.16 -35.28
CA ALA A 270 -9.33 -25.50 -35.24
C ALA A 270 -9.48 -26.24 -33.89
N PRO A 271 -9.85 -27.54 -33.87
CA PRO A 271 -9.99 -28.33 -32.64
C PRO A 271 -8.63 -28.83 -32.10
N ALA A 272 -8.47 -28.78 -30.77
CA ALA A 272 -7.24 -29.16 -30.07
C ALA A 272 -6.96 -30.68 -30.08
N PRO A 273 -5.70 -31.14 -30.27
CA PRO A 273 -5.32 -32.52 -29.97
C PRO A 273 -5.02 -32.68 -28.48
N GLY A 274 -5.63 -33.69 -27.86
CA GLY A 274 -5.45 -34.04 -26.45
C GLY A 274 -4.22 -34.90 -26.15
N GLY A 275 -3.92 -34.97 -24.84
CA GLY A 275 -2.95 -35.87 -24.21
C GLY A 275 -2.01 -35.11 -23.27
N ILE A 276 -1.63 -35.57 -22.08
CA ILE A 276 -1.76 -36.83 -21.35
C ILE A 276 -1.55 -36.48 -19.85
N LEU A 277 -2.29 -37.17 -18.98
CA LEU A 277 -2.17 -37.15 -17.52
C LEU A 277 -0.77 -37.50 -17.03
N HIS A 278 -0.29 -36.79 -16.00
CA HIS A 278 0.56 -37.41 -14.97
C HIS A 278 0.18 -36.90 -13.57
N ASP A 279 -0.54 -37.77 -12.87
CA ASP A 279 -0.64 -37.80 -11.41
C ASP A 279 0.73 -38.12 -10.79
N TYR A 280 1.09 -37.38 -9.74
CA TYR A 280 1.86 -37.93 -8.64
C TYR A 280 1.25 -37.44 -7.33
N ASN A 281 0.50 -38.34 -6.69
CA ASN A 281 0.19 -38.27 -5.27
C ASN A 281 0.71 -39.56 -4.61
N SER A 282 1.63 -39.42 -3.67
CA SER A 282 1.79 -40.28 -2.48
C SER A 282 2.85 -39.65 -1.56
N THR A 283 2.44 -39.04 -0.44
CA THR A 283 2.30 -39.63 0.91
C THR A 283 3.67 -39.98 1.54
N GLY A 284 4.01 -39.62 2.78
CA GLY A 284 3.33 -38.87 3.82
C GLY A 284 4.20 -38.83 5.10
N TYR A 285 3.85 -38.00 6.08
CA TYR A 285 3.78 -38.34 7.51
C TYR A 285 3.26 -37.13 8.30
N GLY A 286 2.44 -37.41 9.30
CA GLY A 286 1.55 -36.46 9.94
C GLY A 286 2.05 -35.81 11.23
N GLY A 287 1.34 -34.74 11.60
CA GLY A 287 0.87 -34.49 12.97
C GLY A 287 1.72 -33.60 13.88
N ALA A 288 1.14 -32.49 14.35
CA ALA A 288 0.67 -32.35 15.74
C ALA A 288 0.19 -30.90 16.07
N HIS A 289 -0.98 -30.86 16.72
CA HIS A 289 -1.76 -29.78 17.36
C HIS A 289 -0.96 -28.65 18.07
N GLY A 290 -1.48 -27.45 18.37
CA GLY A 290 -2.82 -26.86 18.32
C GLY A 290 -2.89 -25.67 19.31
N GLN A 291 -3.86 -24.77 19.18
CA GLN A 291 -4.48 -24.04 20.31
C GLN A 291 -5.84 -23.46 19.89
N HIS A 292 -6.77 -23.49 20.84
CA HIS A 292 -8.22 -23.54 20.71
C HIS A 292 -8.90 -22.17 20.58
N TYR A 293 -10.09 -22.15 19.97
CA TYR A 293 -11.20 -21.35 20.49
C TYR A 293 -12.48 -22.18 20.51
N ALA A 294 -13.16 -22.10 21.65
CA ALA A 294 -14.31 -22.87 22.06
C ALA A 294 -15.58 -22.51 21.28
N GLU A 295 -16.40 -23.54 21.05
CA GLU A 295 -17.71 -23.49 20.45
C GLU A 295 -18.78 -23.15 21.52
N PRO A 296 -19.71 -22.21 21.29
CA PRO A 296 -20.96 -22.16 22.03
C PRO A 296 -22.03 -22.96 21.30
N SER A 297 -22.60 -23.90 22.07
CA SER A 297 -23.75 -24.77 21.82
C SER A 297 -24.86 -24.25 20.90
N THR A 298 -25.28 -25.14 20.01
CA THR A 298 -26.57 -25.12 19.29
C THR A 298 -27.74 -25.33 20.25
N GLN A 299 -28.54 -24.29 20.50
CA GLN A 299 -29.94 -24.45 20.89
C GLN A 299 -30.77 -23.28 20.35
N TYR A 300 -31.46 -23.56 19.25
CA TYR A 300 -32.41 -22.66 18.61
C TYR A 300 -33.73 -22.75 19.37
N ASN A 301 -34.23 -21.62 19.89
CA ASN A 301 -35.59 -21.49 20.43
C ASN A 301 -36.24 -20.27 19.75
N PRO A 302 -37.32 -20.42 18.97
CA PRO A 302 -37.91 -19.31 18.23
C PRO A 302 -39.05 -18.68 19.06
N SER A 303 -38.78 -17.55 19.71
CA SER A 303 -39.83 -16.62 20.14
C SER A 303 -39.21 -15.25 20.40
N ASP A 304 -39.97 -14.21 20.06
CA ASP A 304 -39.80 -12.82 20.47
C ASP A 304 -38.95 -11.92 19.55
N TYR A 305 -39.61 -11.41 18.51
CA TYR A 305 -39.24 -10.15 17.88
C TYR A 305 -40.40 -9.15 18.02
N THR A 306 -40.20 -8.10 18.81
CA THR A 306 -41.02 -6.88 18.85
C THR A 306 -40.32 -5.77 18.07
N PRO A 307 -40.96 -5.09 17.10
CA PRO A 307 -40.37 -3.93 16.45
C PRO A 307 -40.67 -2.64 17.23
N SER A 308 -39.65 -1.83 17.50
CA SER A 308 -39.78 -0.46 18.00
C SER A 308 -39.86 0.55 16.85
N GLU A 309 -40.78 1.50 17.00
CA GLU A 309 -41.09 2.64 16.14
C GLU A 309 -39.91 3.58 15.85
N TYR A 310 -39.88 4.15 14.65
CA TYR A 310 -39.45 5.54 14.42
C TYR A 310 -40.33 6.18 13.34
N THR A 311 -41.07 7.20 13.76
CA THR A 311 -41.97 8.06 12.99
C THR A 311 -41.21 9.26 12.42
N ALA A 312 -41.59 9.73 11.22
CA ALA A 312 -41.36 11.10 10.76
C ALA A 312 -42.61 11.61 9.99
N PRO A 313 -42.91 12.93 10.02
CA PRO A 313 -44.27 13.43 10.18
C PRO A 313 -44.97 13.90 8.89
N ALA A 314 -46.30 13.86 8.95
CA ALA A 314 -47.24 14.27 7.92
C ALA A 314 -47.40 15.80 7.79
N GLY A 315 -47.64 16.23 6.55
CA GLY A 315 -47.99 17.58 6.16
C GLY A 315 -49.45 17.96 6.45
N PHE A 316 -49.62 19.26 6.67
CA PHE A 316 -50.82 20.00 7.00
C PHE A 316 -51.92 19.92 5.92
N GLY A 317 -53.18 19.88 6.37
CA GLY A 317 -54.38 19.84 5.52
C GLY A 317 -55.08 21.18 5.28
N GLY A 318 -56.18 21.11 4.53
CA GLY A 318 -57.21 22.15 4.34
C GLY A 318 -58.11 21.79 3.16
N SER A 319 -59.33 21.28 3.41
CA SER A 319 -60.63 21.96 3.19
C SER A 319 -61.03 22.07 1.70
N SER A 320 -62.25 21.82 1.20
CA SER A 320 -63.58 21.65 1.79
C SER A 320 -64.61 21.45 0.66
N VAL A 321 -65.83 21.04 1.04
CA VAL A 321 -67.15 21.28 0.38
C VAL A 321 -67.74 20.21 -0.55
N SER A 322 -68.90 19.73 -0.09
CA SER A 322 -69.93 18.95 -0.78
C SER A 322 -70.89 19.88 -1.54
N GLY A 323 -71.40 19.46 -2.70
CA GLY A 323 -72.40 20.19 -3.49
C GLY A 323 -73.17 19.26 -4.42
N SER A 324 -74.49 19.38 -4.38
CA SER A 324 -75.53 18.50 -4.90
C SER A 324 -76.07 18.85 -6.30
N ASN A 325 -76.61 17.81 -6.98
CA ASN A 325 -77.82 17.76 -7.83
C ASN A 325 -77.82 18.05 -9.36
N THR A 326 -78.57 17.15 -10.04
CA THR A 326 -79.43 17.23 -11.25
C THR A 326 -78.88 17.09 -12.70
N ASP A 327 -79.16 15.90 -13.27
CA ASP A 327 -80.10 15.62 -14.40
C ASP A 327 -79.68 15.84 -15.89
N LEU A 328 -79.58 14.74 -16.68
CA LEU A 328 -80.38 14.40 -17.90
C LEU A 328 -79.73 13.35 -18.85
N THR A 329 -80.55 12.38 -19.28
CA THR A 329 -80.57 11.62 -20.57
C THR A 329 -79.60 10.46 -20.90
N THR A 330 -80.18 9.26 -21.03
CA THR A 330 -79.71 7.95 -21.62
C THR A 330 -79.72 7.96 -23.18
N PRO A 331 -79.25 6.93 -23.96
CA PRO A 331 -78.94 5.52 -23.63
C PRO A 331 -77.68 4.84 -24.27
N ASN A 332 -77.29 3.70 -23.66
CA ASN A 332 -76.67 2.46 -24.18
C ASN A 332 -75.83 2.45 -25.49
N LEU A 333 -74.62 1.89 -25.40
CA LEU A 333 -74.20 0.66 -26.13
C LEU A 333 -72.89 0.10 -25.54
N ARG A 334 -72.97 -1.13 -25.03
CA ARG A 334 -71.85 -1.93 -24.50
C ARG A 334 -71.02 -2.48 -25.66
N PRO A 335 -69.71 -2.70 -25.47
CA PRO A 335 -69.20 -4.06 -25.68
C PRO A 335 -68.44 -4.57 -24.46
N THR A 336 -69.00 -5.63 -23.88
CA THR A 336 -68.32 -6.78 -23.28
C THR A 336 -66.85 -6.58 -22.88
N VAL A 337 -66.60 -6.04 -21.68
CA VAL A 337 -65.45 -6.49 -20.90
C VAL A 337 -65.91 -7.73 -20.15
N SER A 338 -65.37 -8.88 -20.56
CA SER A 338 -65.41 -10.09 -19.76
C SER A 338 -64.85 -9.75 -18.39
N THR A 339 -65.71 -9.62 -17.38
CA THR A 339 -65.31 -9.67 -15.98
C THR A 339 -64.91 -11.11 -15.69
N ALA A 340 -63.70 -11.48 -16.11
CA ALA A 340 -62.99 -12.54 -15.42
C ALA A 340 -62.87 -12.09 -13.97
N PRO A 341 -63.30 -12.91 -12.99
CA PRO A 341 -63.19 -12.53 -11.60
C PRO A 341 -61.71 -12.31 -11.30
N LYS A 342 -61.36 -11.12 -10.80
CA LYS A 342 -60.14 -10.95 -10.01
C LYS A 342 -60.29 -11.92 -8.85
N MET A 343 -59.77 -13.13 -9.02
CA MET A 343 -59.42 -14.00 -7.92
C MET A 343 -58.33 -13.23 -7.16
N ALA A 344 -58.75 -12.39 -6.23
CA ALA A 344 -57.89 -11.90 -5.17
C ALA A 344 -57.61 -13.12 -4.28
N SER A 345 -56.69 -13.98 -4.73
CA SER A 345 -56.19 -15.10 -3.96
C SER A 345 -54.87 -14.69 -3.34
N GLU A 346 -54.89 -14.57 -2.00
CA GLU A 346 -53.77 -14.29 -1.11
C GLU A 346 -53.14 -12.91 -1.28
N ILE A 347 -53.35 -12.07 -0.26
CA ILE A 347 -52.53 -10.91 0.15
C ILE A 347 -51.26 -10.73 -0.70
N ASP A 348 -51.22 -9.67 -1.53
CA ASP A 348 -50.07 -9.32 -2.40
C ASP A 348 -48.76 -9.20 -1.61
N LEU A 349 -48.04 -10.32 -1.46
CA LEU A 349 -46.70 -10.37 -0.86
C LEU A 349 -45.64 -9.84 -1.84
N PHE A 350 -45.87 -9.94 -3.15
CA PHE A 350 -44.98 -9.43 -4.20
C PHE A 350 -45.73 -9.17 -5.52
N ASN A 351 -45.17 -8.32 -6.37
CA ASN A 351 -45.69 -8.08 -7.72
C ASN A 351 -45.19 -9.16 -8.69
N GLN A 352 -46.10 -9.92 -9.31
CA GLN A 352 -45.74 -10.94 -10.29
C GLN A 352 -45.40 -10.31 -11.66
N TYR A 353 -44.22 -10.64 -12.19
CA TYR A 353 -43.78 -10.22 -13.54
C TYR A 353 -43.72 -11.42 -14.49
N PRO A 354 -44.19 -11.28 -15.75
CA PRO A 354 -44.20 -12.39 -16.69
C PRO A 354 -42.84 -12.53 -17.39
N LEU A 355 -41.95 -13.32 -16.81
CA LEU A 355 -40.59 -13.57 -17.30
C LEU A 355 -40.54 -14.82 -18.20
N TYR A 356 -39.68 -14.79 -19.22
CA TYR A 356 -39.33 -15.92 -20.06
C TYR A 356 -37.82 -16.21 -19.95
N MET A 357 -37.48 -17.47 -19.69
CA MET A 357 -36.10 -17.95 -19.70
C MET A 357 -35.86 -18.74 -20.99
N ASP A 358 -34.86 -18.33 -21.77
CA ASP A 358 -34.39 -19.12 -22.90
C ASP A 358 -33.62 -20.36 -22.38
N PRO A 359 -34.07 -21.60 -22.68
CA PRO A 359 -33.41 -22.81 -22.19
C PRO A 359 -31.96 -22.98 -22.65
N SER A 360 -31.60 -22.39 -23.80
CA SER A 360 -30.28 -22.56 -24.41
C SER A 360 -29.25 -21.59 -23.85
N THR A 361 -29.63 -20.32 -23.73
CA THR A 361 -28.74 -19.26 -23.23
C THR A 361 -28.86 -19.03 -21.73
N GLN A 362 -29.90 -19.59 -21.09
CA GLN A 362 -30.28 -19.32 -19.70
C GLN A 362 -30.49 -17.83 -19.42
N THR A 363 -30.81 -17.04 -20.45
CA THR A 363 -31.08 -15.61 -20.30
C THR A 363 -32.55 -15.38 -19.96
N LEU A 364 -32.79 -14.42 -19.07
CA LEU A 364 -34.12 -13.98 -18.67
C LEU A 364 -34.53 -12.75 -19.48
N SER A 365 -35.77 -12.74 -19.93
CA SER A 365 -36.38 -11.64 -20.69
C SER A 365 -37.80 -11.37 -20.20
N LEU A 366 -38.25 -10.11 -20.32
CA LEU A 366 -39.62 -9.74 -19.98
C LEU A 366 -40.55 -10.00 -21.16
N THR A 367 -41.64 -10.73 -20.94
CA THR A 367 -42.69 -10.86 -21.97
C THR A 367 -43.59 -9.63 -21.95
N HIS A 368 -44.05 -9.19 -23.13
CA HIS A 368 -44.90 -8.01 -23.25
C HIS A 368 -46.17 -8.17 -22.41
N SER A 369 -46.32 -7.32 -21.38
CA SER A 369 -47.55 -7.24 -20.59
C SER A 369 -48.24 -5.90 -20.81
N SER A 370 -49.56 -5.91 -20.90
CA SER A 370 -50.39 -4.71 -21.06
C SER A 370 -50.52 -3.86 -19.79
N GLY A 371 -49.88 -4.26 -18.68
CA GLY A 371 -50.03 -3.64 -17.36
C GLY A 371 -48.86 -2.76 -16.89
N GLN A 372 -47.75 -2.70 -17.60
CA GLN A 372 -46.56 -1.92 -17.19
C GLN A 372 -46.46 -0.59 -17.93
N THR A 373 -46.03 0.45 -17.20
CA THR A 373 -45.66 1.73 -17.82
C THR A 373 -44.34 1.61 -18.59
N PRO A 374 -44.08 2.44 -19.62
CA PRO A 374 -42.82 2.41 -20.35
C PRO A 374 -41.58 2.57 -19.46
N SER A 375 -41.66 3.40 -18.41
CA SER A 375 -40.60 3.58 -17.43
C SER A 375 -40.34 2.33 -16.59
N GLN A 376 -41.38 1.60 -16.20
CA GLN A 376 -41.23 0.34 -15.48
C GLN A 376 -40.63 -0.74 -16.37
N THR A 377 -41.09 -0.84 -17.62
CA THR A 377 -40.53 -1.79 -18.60
C THR A 377 -39.05 -1.52 -18.83
N ALA A 378 -38.64 -0.24 -18.95
CA ALA A 378 -37.24 0.13 -19.10
C ALA A 378 -36.40 -0.30 -17.88
N ALA A 379 -36.85 0.03 -16.66
CA ALA A 379 -36.15 -0.34 -15.44
C ALA A 379 -36.02 -1.87 -15.29
N LEU A 380 -37.10 -2.63 -15.55
CA LEU A 380 -37.08 -4.09 -15.49
C LEU A 380 -36.11 -4.70 -16.50
N ASN A 381 -36.06 -4.17 -17.72
CA ASN A 381 -35.12 -4.64 -18.73
C ASN A 381 -33.66 -4.35 -18.33
N THR A 382 -33.38 -3.21 -17.69
CA THR A 382 -32.05 -2.92 -17.13
C THR A 382 -31.67 -3.94 -16.05
N GLU A 383 -32.55 -4.20 -15.09
CA GLU A 383 -32.31 -5.19 -14.03
C GLU A 383 -32.13 -6.62 -14.58
N LEU A 384 -32.90 -6.99 -15.60
CA LEU A 384 -32.75 -8.30 -16.26
C LEU A 384 -31.40 -8.42 -16.98
N GLU A 385 -30.92 -7.34 -17.60
CA GLU A 385 -29.58 -7.33 -18.21
C GLU A 385 -28.49 -7.47 -17.15
N GLU A 386 -28.59 -6.75 -16.03
CA GLU A 386 -27.66 -6.88 -14.90
C GLU A 386 -27.69 -8.30 -14.29
N LEU A 387 -28.88 -8.89 -14.14
CA LEU A 387 -29.04 -10.27 -13.67
C LEU A 387 -28.43 -11.29 -14.63
N ASN A 388 -28.63 -11.10 -15.94
CA ASN A 388 -28.04 -11.96 -16.98
C ASN A 388 -26.50 -11.83 -16.99
N GLN A 389 -25.96 -10.63 -16.78
CA GLN A 389 -24.52 -10.40 -16.62
C GLN A 389 -23.97 -11.07 -15.37
N LEU A 390 -24.68 -10.96 -14.24
CA LEU A 390 -24.32 -11.62 -12.99
C LEU A 390 -24.31 -13.15 -13.15
N HIS A 391 -25.34 -13.73 -13.78
CA HIS A 391 -25.40 -15.16 -14.07
C HIS A 391 -24.18 -15.63 -14.85
N ARG A 392 -23.86 -14.96 -15.97
CA ARG A 392 -22.65 -15.24 -16.77
C ARG A 392 -21.38 -15.14 -15.93
N SER A 393 -21.27 -14.14 -15.05
CA SER A 393 -20.12 -13.98 -14.17
C SER A 393 -20.00 -15.12 -13.14
N LEU A 394 -21.11 -15.57 -12.56
CA LEU A 394 -21.12 -16.67 -11.57
C LEU A 394 -20.76 -18.01 -12.21
N LEU A 395 -21.11 -18.23 -13.49
CA LEU A 395 -20.69 -19.42 -14.23
C LEU A 395 -19.18 -19.47 -14.49
N THR A 396 -18.47 -18.34 -14.42
CA THR A 396 -17.00 -18.32 -14.53
C THR A 396 -16.28 -18.68 -13.22
N LEU A 397 -17.01 -18.75 -12.10
CA LEU A 397 -16.46 -19.22 -10.83
C LEU A 397 -16.26 -20.74 -10.86
N ASP A 398 -15.30 -21.22 -10.07
CA ASP A 398 -15.17 -22.65 -9.81
C ASP A 398 -16.37 -23.13 -8.98
N PRO A 399 -16.82 -24.40 -9.13
CA PRO A 399 -17.87 -24.98 -8.29
C PRO A 399 -17.55 -24.76 -6.79
N PRO A 400 -18.49 -24.23 -5.98
CA PRO A 400 -19.96 -24.31 -6.13
C PRO A 400 -20.64 -23.13 -6.86
N ASN A 401 -19.91 -22.30 -7.62
CA ASN A 401 -20.43 -21.10 -8.31
C ASN A 401 -21.09 -20.07 -7.36
N ILE A 402 -20.78 -20.17 -6.07
CA ILE A 402 -21.16 -19.19 -5.05
C ILE A 402 -19.98 -18.24 -4.83
N PRO A 403 -20.21 -16.92 -4.73
CA PRO A 403 -19.16 -15.98 -4.41
C PRO A 403 -18.42 -16.40 -3.13
N PRO A 404 -17.08 -16.50 -3.16
CA PRO A 404 -16.32 -16.73 -1.94
C PRO A 404 -16.42 -15.52 -1.01
N ALA A 405 -16.04 -15.70 0.26
CA ALA A 405 -15.91 -14.58 1.17
C ALA A 405 -14.97 -13.50 0.56
N PRO A 406 -15.27 -12.19 0.71
CA PRO A 406 -14.49 -11.11 0.08
C PRO A 406 -13.00 -11.09 0.43
N LEU A 407 -12.62 -11.75 1.53
CA LEU A 407 -11.24 -11.90 1.96
C LEU A 407 -10.95 -13.39 2.19
N PRO A 408 -9.76 -13.89 1.77
CA PRO A 408 -8.68 -13.19 1.08
C PRO A 408 -8.95 -12.99 -0.43
N VAL A 409 -8.48 -11.87 -0.99
CA VAL A 409 -8.64 -11.54 -2.43
C VAL A 409 -7.66 -12.36 -3.27
N ASN A 410 -8.12 -12.87 -4.42
CA ASN A 410 -7.25 -13.57 -5.37
C ASN A 410 -6.25 -12.59 -6.02
N PRO A 411 -4.93 -12.82 -5.90
CA PRO A 411 -3.92 -11.89 -6.40
C PRO A 411 -3.76 -11.89 -7.92
N LYS A 412 -4.32 -12.86 -8.64
CA LYS A 412 -4.08 -13.06 -10.09
C LYS A 412 -4.47 -11.85 -10.93
N ARG A 413 -5.66 -11.29 -10.70
CA ARG A 413 -6.16 -10.14 -11.45
C ARG A 413 -5.34 -8.88 -11.16
N SER A 414 -5.05 -8.60 -9.89
CA SER A 414 -4.18 -7.48 -9.50
C SER A 414 -2.79 -7.56 -10.11
N ALA A 415 -2.22 -8.78 -10.23
CA ALA A 415 -0.95 -8.98 -10.91
C ALA A 415 -1.02 -8.68 -12.41
N GLN A 416 -2.10 -9.08 -13.09
CA GLN A 416 -2.32 -8.77 -14.51
C GLN A 416 -2.50 -7.26 -14.74
N ILE A 417 -3.29 -6.59 -13.90
CA ILE A 417 -3.48 -5.12 -13.93
C ILE A 417 -2.14 -4.41 -13.72
N SER A 418 -1.34 -4.84 -12.74
CA SER A 418 -0.01 -4.26 -12.51
C SER A 418 0.92 -4.45 -13.71
N LYS A 419 0.88 -5.63 -14.36
CA LYS A 419 1.69 -5.90 -15.55
C LYS A 419 1.29 -4.98 -16.72
N LEU A 420 -0.01 -4.79 -16.97
CA LEU A 420 -0.49 -3.86 -17.99
C LEU A 420 -0.07 -2.42 -17.69
N ARG A 421 -0.20 -1.99 -16.43
CA ARG A 421 0.26 -0.66 -15.99
C ARG A 421 1.76 -0.47 -16.23
N ASP A 422 2.57 -1.48 -15.92
CA ASP A 422 4.02 -1.40 -16.10
C ASP A 422 4.41 -1.35 -17.58
N SER A 423 3.70 -2.08 -18.44
CA SER A 423 3.83 -1.98 -19.91
C SER A 423 3.43 -0.58 -20.41
N ALA A 424 2.34 -0.02 -19.93
CA ALA A 424 1.89 1.33 -20.27
C ALA A 424 2.91 2.40 -19.83
N ASN A 425 3.46 2.28 -18.62
CA ASN A 425 4.53 3.13 -18.12
C ASN A 425 5.81 3.02 -18.97
N ALA A 426 6.10 1.85 -19.53
CA ALA A 426 7.23 1.65 -20.43
C ALA A 426 6.99 2.34 -21.79
N ALA A 427 5.79 2.27 -22.35
CA ALA A 427 5.41 3.01 -23.55
C ALA A 427 5.47 4.52 -23.33
N HIS A 428 4.94 5.01 -22.19
CA HIS A 428 4.98 6.42 -21.83
C HIS A 428 6.42 6.96 -21.71
N ARG A 429 7.34 6.19 -21.11
CA ARG A 429 8.76 6.60 -21.01
C ARG A 429 9.47 6.68 -22.36
N LYS A 430 8.96 6.00 -23.38
CA LYS A 430 9.44 6.09 -24.77
C LYS A 430 8.74 7.20 -25.56
N SER A 431 7.99 8.07 -24.89
CA SER A 431 7.15 9.11 -25.50
C SER A 431 6.11 8.58 -26.49
N ASN A 432 5.81 7.28 -26.47
CA ASN A 432 4.72 6.69 -27.25
C ASN A 432 3.42 6.77 -26.44
N TYR A 433 2.83 7.96 -26.43
CA TYR A 433 1.66 8.27 -25.59
C TYR A 433 0.39 7.59 -26.07
N ASP A 434 0.19 7.42 -27.38
CA ASP A 434 -0.98 6.72 -27.95
C ASP A 434 -1.05 5.26 -27.48
N GLU A 435 0.09 4.55 -27.53
CA GLU A 435 0.16 3.17 -27.06
C GLU A 435 0.02 3.10 -25.53
N ALA A 436 0.60 4.06 -24.80
CA ALA A 436 0.42 4.14 -23.36
C ALA A 436 -1.05 4.29 -22.98
N ILE A 437 -1.80 5.17 -23.66
CA ILE A 437 -3.23 5.39 -23.43
C ILE A 437 -4.02 4.10 -23.68
N LYS A 438 -3.75 3.39 -24.79
CA LYS A 438 -4.41 2.09 -25.08
C LYS A 438 -4.18 1.08 -23.96
N LEU A 439 -2.93 0.92 -23.53
CA LEU A 439 -2.58 -0.02 -22.45
C LEU A 439 -3.19 0.37 -21.10
N TYR A 440 -3.25 1.66 -20.78
CA TYR A 440 -3.96 2.12 -19.58
C TYR A 440 -5.47 1.85 -19.67
N SER A 441 -6.09 2.07 -20.82
CA SER A 441 -7.52 1.77 -21.04
C SER A 441 -7.81 0.29 -20.81
N TYR A 442 -7.01 -0.62 -21.39
CA TYR A 442 -7.16 -2.06 -21.13
C TYR A 442 -7.00 -2.42 -19.64
N ALA A 443 -6.07 -1.77 -18.94
CA ALA A 443 -5.90 -1.97 -17.50
C ALA A 443 -7.11 -1.46 -16.68
N ILE A 444 -7.71 -0.33 -17.09
CA ILE A 444 -8.91 0.24 -16.47
C ILE A 444 -10.10 -0.69 -16.68
N ASP A 445 -10.32 -1.18 -17.90
CA ASP A 445 -11.40 -2.14 -18.20
C ASP A 445 -11.26 -3.43 -17.38
N MET A 446 -10.02 -3.90 -17.19
CA MET A 446 -9.73 -5.06 -16.34
C MET A 446 -9.99 -4.78 -14.85
N GLY A 447 -9.76 -3.55 -14.39
CA GLY A 447 -10.05 -3.09 -13.03
C GLY A 447 -11.54 -2.91 -12.77
N LEU A 448 -12.29 -2.37 -13.74
CA LEU A 448 -13.75 -2.19 -13.67
C LEU A 448 -14.50 -3.52 -13.75
N SER A 449 -13.98 -4.49 -14.50
CA SER A 449 -14.53 -5.86 -14.58
C SER A 449 -14.16 -6.76 -13.39
N ARG A 450 -13.69 -6.19 -12.27
CA ARG A 450 -13.52 -6.91 -11.00
C ARG A 450 -14.89 -7.38 -10.51
N PRO A 451 -15.02 -8.64 -10.04
CA PRO A 451 -16.30 -9.11 -9.52
C PRO A 451 -16.80 -8.27 -8.34
N GLY A 452 -18.10 -7.99 -8.31
CA GLY A 452 -18.71 -7.08 -7.33
C GLY A 452 -18.66 -7.56 -5.87
N TRP A 453 -18.38 -8.84 -5.63
CA TRP A 453 -18.18 -9.39 -4.28
C TRP A 453 -16.77 -9.19 -3.73
N GLU A 454 -15.80 -8.75 -4.56
CA GLU A 454 -14.46 -8.43 -4.08
C GLU A 454 -14.44 -7.05 -3.40
N PRO A 455 -13.51 -6.80 -2.45
CA PRO A 455 -13.46 -5.54 -1.73
C PRO A 455 -13.25 -4.35 -2.68
N VAL A 456 -14.20 -3.41 -2.67
CA VAL A 456 -14.18 -2.20 -3.52
C VAL A 456 -12.92 -1.35 -3.33
N GLY A 457 -12.29 -1.42 -2.15
CA GLY A 457 -11.03 -0.73 -1.87
C GLY A 457 -9.91 -1.12 -2.83
N VAL A 458 -9.83 -2.40 -3.21
CA VAL A 458 -8.79 -2.89 -4.15
C VAL A 458 -8.99 -2.26 -5.52
N ALA A 459 -10.23 -2.28 -6.04
CA ALA A 459 -10.56 -1.66 -7.31
C ALA A 459 -10.28 -0.15 -7.29
N ARG A 460 -10.69 0.56 -6.22
CA ARG A 460 -10.48 2.00 -6.08
C ARG A 460 -8.99 2.40 -6.08
N GLU A 461 -8.15 1.65 -5.38
CA GLU A 461 -6.71 1.92 -5.34
C GLU A 461 -6.04 1.68 -6.70
N GLU A 462 -6.40 0.59 -7.39
CA GLU A 462 -5.89 0.26 -8.72
C GLU A 462 -6.34 1.32 -9.75
N LEU A 463 -7.64 1.61 -9.80
CA LEU A 463 -8.23 2.56 -10.73
C LEU A 463 -7.72 3.98 -10.51
N SER A 464 -7.56 4.42 -9.27
CA SER A 464 -7.03 5.76 -8.97
C SER A 464 -5.67 5.98 -9.63
N GLY A 465 -4.75 5.02 -9.50
CA GLY A 465 -3.43 5.10 -10.12
C GLY A 465 -3.47 5.01 -11.65
N LEU A 466 -4.34 4.17 -12.21
CA LEU A 466 -4.47 4.00 -13.66
C LEU A 466 -5.03 5.26 -14.33
N TYR A 467 -6.10 5.83 -13.79
CA TYR A 467 -6.69 7.08 -14.28
C TYR A 467 -5.69 8.24 -14.18
N ALA A 468 -4.96 8.35 -13.07
CA ALA A 468 -3.93 9.38 -12.91
C ALA A 468 -2.82 9.29 -13.98
N ASN A 469 -2.41 8.07 -14.33
CA ASN A 469 -1.37 7.84 -15.33
C ASN A 469 -1.89 8.03 -16.76
N ARG A 470 -3.13 7.61 -17.06
CA ARG A 470 -3.77 7.86 -18.37
C ARG A 470 -3.99 9.35 -18.62
N ALA A 471 -4.42 10.08 -17.59
CA ALA A 471 -4.51 11.54 -17.63
C ALA A 471 -3.16 12.19 -17.97
N GLN A 472 -2.06 11.71 -17.38
CA GLN A 472 -0.72 12.22 -17.70
C GLN A 472 -0.34 12.00 -19.16
N ALA A 473 -0.63 10.81 -19.71
CA ALA A 473 -0.35 10.51 -21.11
C ALA A 473 -1.19 11.40 -22.05
N GLN A 474 -2.46 11.64 -21.72
CA GLN A 474 -3.35 12.53 -22.48
C GLN A 474 -2.91 13.99 -22.40
N MET A 475 -2.43 14.46 -21.24
CA MET A 475 -1.84 15.80 -21.10
C MET A 475 -0.60 15.97 -21.99
N ALA A 476 0.21 14.93 -22.17
CA ALA A 476 1.37 14.97 -23.07
C ALA A 476 0.97 15.10 -24.55
N LEU A 477 -0.23 14.65 -24.92
CA LEU A 477 -0.85 14.86 -26.23
C LEU A 477 -1.69 16.15 -26.29
N GLN A 478 -1.71 16.96 -25.23
CA GLN A 478 -2.56 18.15 -25.09
C GLN A 478 -4.07 17.88 -25.24
N ALA A 479 -4.51 16.65 -24.97
CA ALA A 479 -5.92 16.25 -24.92
C ALA A 479 -6.53 16.65 -23.56
N TRP A 480 -6.70 17.96 -23.33
CA TRP A 480 -7.07 18.53 -22.04
C TRP A 480 -8.45 18.07 -21.50
N PRO A 481 -9.52 17.97 -22.31
CA PRO A 481 -10.82 17.51 -21.83
C PRO A 481 -10.80 16.07 -21.33
N GLU A 482 -10.18 15.16 -22.08
CA GLU A 482 -10.04 13.74 -21.75
C GLU A 482 -9.18 13.58 -20.49
N ALA A 483 -8.05 14.29 -20.43
CA ALA A 483 -7.18 14.31 -19.27
C ALA A 483 -7.88 14.82 -18.01
N LEU A 484 -8.74 15.82 -18.14
CA LEU A 484 -9.53 16.35 -17.04
C LEU A 484 -10.52 15.31 -16.50
N VAL A 485 -11.23 14.60 -17.38
CA VAL A 485 -12.18 13.56 -16.98
C VAL A 485 -11.45 12.42 -16.25
N ASP A 486 -10.32 11.97 -16.77
CA ASP A 486 -9.51 10.93 -16.14
C ASP A 486 -8.94 11.39 -14.79
N ALA A 487 -8.42 12.61 -14.70
CA ALA A 487 -7.90 13.14 -13.45
C ALA A 487 -9.01 13.27 -12.38
N LYS A 488 -10.24 13.66 -12.77
CA LYS A 488 -11.41 13.65 -11.88
C LYS A 488 -11.77 12.23 -11.43
N ALA A 489 -11.84 11.26 -12.35
CA ALA A 489 -12.11 9.87 -12.02
C ALA A 489 -11.07 9.27 -11.05
N SER A 490 -9.79 9.67 -11.18
CA SER A 490 -8.72 9.30 -10.25
C SER A 490 -8.96 9.81 -8.83
N VAL A 491 -9.36 11.08 -8.71
CA VAL A 491 -9.68 11.73 -7.43
C VAL A 491 -10.94 11.14 -6.80
N ASP A 492 -11.99 10.89 -7.59
CA ASP A 492 -13.22 10.28 -7.11
C ASP A 492 -12.99 8.84 -6.61
N SER A 493 -12.02 8.14 -7.21
CA SER A 493 -11.58 6.81 -6.74
C SER A 493 -10.83 6.87 -5.40
N LYS A 494 -9.91 7.84 -5.26
CA LYS A 494 -9.12 8.07 -4.03
C LYS A 494 -8.75 9.55 -3.89
N PRO A 495 -9.46 10.31 -3.02
CA PRO A 495 -9.25 11.75 -2.90
C PRO A 495 -8.08 12.13 -1.98
N VAL A 496 -7.70 11.26 -1.02
CA VAL A 496 -6.66 11.52 -0.01
C VAL A 496 -5.33 10.87 -0.42
N GLY A 497 -4.23 11.63 -0.33
CA GLY A 497 -2.90 11.17 -0.71
C GLY A 497 -2.72 11.06 -2.22
N ASN A 498 -3.50 11.82 -2.99
CA ASN A 498 -3.53 11.81 -4.46
C ASN A 498 -3.29 13.22 -5.05
N VAL A 499 -2.29 13.90 -4.49
CA VAL A 499 -1.88 15.27 -4.86
C VAL A 499 -1.68 15.42 -6.38
N LYS A 500 -1.04 14.44 -7.02
CA LYS A 500 -0.74 14.51 -8.47
C LYS A 500 -2.01 14.54 -9.31
N ALA A 501 -3.07 13.80 -8.94
CA ALA A 501 -4.33 13.86 -9.69
C ALA A 501 -5.01 15.22 -9.51
N TRP A 502 -5.04 15.76 -8.29
CA TRP A 502 -5.54 17.12 -8.04
C TRP A 502 -4.78 18.18 -8.84
N TRP A 503 -3.46 18.08 -8.90
CA TRP A 503 -2.63 18.98 -9.69
C TRP A 503 -2.96 18.89 -11.18
N ARG A 504 -3.12 17.67 -11.72
CA ARG A 504 -3.50 17.45 -13.13
C ARG A 504 -4.88 18.04 -13.46
N ILE A 505 -5.88 17.91 -12.57
CA ILE A 505 -7.20 18.55 -12.74
C ILE A 505 -7.03 20.05 -12.91
N ALA A 506 -6.32 20.69 -11.98
CA ALA A 506 -6.14 22.13 -11.98
C ALA A 506 -5.35 22.62 -13.20
N LYS A 507 -4.29 21.89 -13.59
CA LYS A 507 -3.50 22.19 -14.78
C LYS A 507 -4.33 22.09 -16.06
N CYS A 508 -5.10 21.01 -16.25
CA CYS A 508 -5.97 20.88 -17.42
C CYS A 508 -7.03 22.00 -17.50
N LEU A 509 -7.63 22.37 -16.36
CA LEU A 509 -8.57 23.49 -16.30
C LEU A 509 -7.91 24.83 -16.65
N ALA A 510 -6.68 25.05 -16.17
CA ALA A 510 -5.92 26.27 -16.46
C ALA A 510 -5.52 26.37 -17.94
N GLU A 511 -5.11 25.28 -18.57
CA GLU A 511 -4.80 25.23 -20.02
C GLU A 511 -6.03 25.47 -20.88
N MET A 512 -7.21 25.02 -20.42
CA MET A 512 -8.50 25.33 -21.07
C MET A 512 -9.06 26.72 -20.69
N SER A 513 -8.27 27.59 -20.04
CA SER A 513 -8.68 28.93 -19.58
C SER A 513 -9.87 28.96 -18.60
N ARG A 514 -10.20 27.84 -17.95
CA ARG A 514 -11.27 27.72 -16.95
C ARG A 514 -10.74 27.99 -15.53
N TYR A 515 -10.16 29.17 -15.34
CA TYR A 515 -9.42 29.53 -14.12
C TYR A 515 -10.27 29.54 -12.85
N GLU A 516 -11.55 29.94 -12.93
CA GLU A 516 -12.45 29.93 -11.77
C GLU A 516 -12.69 28.52 -11.23
N GLU A 517 -12.87 27.55 -12.13
CA GLU A 517 -13.03 26.15 -11.75
C GLU A 517 -11.72 25.59 -11.20
N ALA A 518 -10.58 25.89 -11.86
CA ALA A 518 -9.27 25.47 -11.39
C ALA A 518 -9.03 25.94 -9.94
N ARG A 519 -9.36 27.19 -9.63
CA ARG A 519 -9.26 27.76 -8.29
C ARG A 519 -10.12 27.01 -7.27
N LYS A 520 -11.38 26.71 -7.60
CA LYS A 520 -12.28 25.93 -6.72
C LYS A 520 -11.71 24.54 -6.42
N PHE A 521 -11.19 23.85 -7.45
CA PHE A 521 -10.58 22.53 -7.28
C PHE A 521 -9.30 22.58 -6.43
N LEU A 522 -8.46 23.61 -6.59
CA LEU A 522 -7.24 23.79 -5.80
C LEU A 522 -7.52 24.11 -4.33
N HIS A 523 -8.53 24.91 -4.01
CA HIS A 523 -8.94 25.11 -2.62
C HIS A 523 -9.41 23.79 -2.00
N LYS A 524 -10.28 23.05 -2.71
CA LYS A 524 -10.77 21.75 -2.25
C LYS A 524 -9.63 20.76 -2.02
N SER A 525 -8.63 20.71 -2.90
CA SER A 525 -7.50 19.79 -2.76
C SER A 525 -6.58 20.18 -1.59
N LEU A 526 -6.36 21.48 -1.36
CA LEU A 526 -5.58 21.98 -0.22
C LEU A 526 -6.25 21.69 1.13
N ASP A 527 -7.59 21.72 1.19
CA ASP A 527 -8.35 21.36 2.39
C ASP A 527 -8.25 19.85 2.70
N ILE A 528 -8.11 19.00 1.68
CA ILE A 528 -8.02 17.54 1.82
C ILE A 528 -6.59 17.07 2.13
N GLU A 529 -5.60 17.55 1.38
CA GLU A 529 -4.19 17.12 1.49
C GLU A 529 -3.43 17.86 2.60
N GLY A 530 -3.93 19.04 3.00
CA GLY A 530 -3.30 19.92 3.98
C GLY A 530 -2.24 20.83 3.35
N LYS A 531 -2.32 22.12 3.68
CA LYS A 531 -1.48 23.19 3.11
C LYS A 531 0.01 23.02 3.38
N ASP A 532 0.37 22.47 4.53
CA ASP A 532 1.77 22.31 4.96
C ASP A 532 2.44 21.03 4.45
N SER A 533 1.69 20.16 3.77
CA SER A 533 2.24 18.94 3.17
C SER A 533 3.14 19.28 1.96
N GLU A 534 4.13 18.44 1.66
CA GLU A 534 5.00 18.63 0.48
C GLU A 534 4.17 18.75 -0.81
N GLY A 535 3.12 17.96 -0.97
CA GLY A 535 2.20 18.08 -2.10
C GLY A 535 1.28 19.30 -2.03
N GLY A 536 0.91 19.74 -0.84
CA GLY A 536 0.16 20.99 -0.62
C GLY A 536 0.92 22.22 -1.13
N LYS A 537 2.24 22.25 -1.01
CA LYS A 537 3.08 23.33 -1.56
C LYS A 537 2.99 23.42 -3.08
N GLU A 538 3.02 22.28 -3.79
CA GLU A 538 2.86 22.24 -5.25
C GLU A 538 1.48 22.74 -5.69
N LEU A 539 0.43 22.32 -4.99
CA LEU A 539 -0.95 22.79 -5.25
C LEU A 539 -1.08 24.30 -4.95
N PHE A 540 -0.44 24.79 -3.90
CA PHE A 540 -0.45 26.20 -3.54
C PHE A 540 0.33 27.06 -4.55
N ALA A 541 1.44 26.57 -5.08
CA ALA A 541 2.18 27.23 -6.15
C ALA A 541 1.31 27.38 -7.41
N LEU A 542 0.62 26.31 -7.82
CA LEU A 542 -0.29 26.33 -8.95
C LEU A 542 -1.49 27.27 -8.70
N LEU A 543 -1.99 27.35 -7.46
CA LEU A 543 -3.04 28.30 -7.10
C LEU A 543 -2.59 29.75 -7.32
N GLY A 544 -1.37 30.10 -6.93
CA GLY A 544 -0.81 31.43 -7.20
C GLY A 544 -0.61 31.74 -8.69
N GLU A 545 -0.38 30.74 -9.54
CA GLU A 545 -0.37 30.90 -11.00
C GLU A 545 -1.79 31.14 -11.55
N VAL A 546 -2.76 30.35 -11.12
CA VAL A 546 -4.16 30.46 -11.52
C VAL A 546 -4.76 31.80 -11.11
N ASP A 547 -4.49 32.28 -9.89
CA ASP A 547 -4.97 33.58 -9.42
C ASP A 547 -4.37 34.74 -10.24
N ARG A 548 -3.08 34.67 -10.58
CA ARG A 548 -2.44 35.65 -11.47
C ARG A 548 -3.00 35.62 -12.88
N ALA A 549 -3.33 34.44 -13.41
CA ALA A 549 -3.97 34.30 -14.72
C ALA A 549 -5.39 34.88 -14.71
N LEU A 550 -6.15 34.63 -13.64
CA LEU A 550 -7.50 35.14 -13.45
C LEU A 550 -7.50 36.68 -13.35
N LEU A 551 -6.58 37.26 -12.60
CA LEU A 551 -6.43 38.73 -12.52
C LEU A 551 -6.07 39.36 -13.88
N ARG A 552 -5.20 38.71 -14.66
CA ARG A 552 -4.87 39.16 -16.02
C ARG A 552 -6.08 39.10 -16.95
N GLY A 553 -6.86 38.03 -16.88
CA GLY A 553 -8.08 37.87 -17.67
C GLY A 553 -9.20 38.85 -17.31
N LEU A 554 -9.23 39.36 -16.07
CA LEU A 554 -10.16 40.43 -15.67
C LEU A 554 -9.70 41.83 -16.08
N SER A 555 -8.41 42.00 -16.38
CA SER A 555 -7.81 43.28 -16.79
C SER A 555 -7.74 43.50 -18.30
N ALA A 556 -8.02 42.45 -19.09
CA ALA A 556 -8.14 42.48 -20.54
C ALA A 556 -9.62 42.53 -20.94
#